data_AF-A0A2T8F707-F1
#
_entry.id   AF-A0A2T8F707-F1
#
_cell.length_a   1.000
_cell.length_b   1.000
_cell.length_c   1.000
_cell.angle_alpha   90.00
_cell.angle_beta   90.00
_cell.angle_gamma   90.00
#
_symmetry.space_group_name_H-M   'P 1'
#
loop_
_entity.id
_entity.type
_entity.pdbx_description
1 polymer ?
#
loop_
_entity_poly.entity_id
_entity_poly.type
_entity_poly.pdbx_seq_one_letter_code
_entity_poly.pdbx_strand_id
1 'polypeptide(L)' 'MAKPEQPLRLVVDGEVFDVKTDPDQPGVYHYDWVSGRHHYGFSSSRSDRAEESMAGHEDAIRSFLAQINPATGYID' A
#
# COMPACT_ATOMS: atom_id res chain seq x y z
N MET A 1 14.16 1.48 -21.46
CA MET A 1 13.24 2.59 -21.13
C MET A 1 12.31 2.06 -20.04
N ALA A 2 12.64 2.28 -18.76
CA ALA A 2 11.72 1.94 -17.68
C ALA A 2 10.55 2.94 -17.79
N LYS A 3 9.32 2.43 -17.99
CA LYS A 3 8.14 3.26 -17.78
C LYS A 3 8.26 3.82 -16.36
N PRO A 4 8.02 5.11 -16.10
CA PRO A 4 7.72 5.50 -14.73
C PRO A 4 6.49 4.67 -14.36
N GLU A 5 6.68 3.68 -13.51
CA GLU A 5 5.61 2.95 -12.84
C GLU A 5 4.83 4.05 -12.11
N GLN A 6 3.78 4.54 -12.76
CA GLN A 6 3.02 5.64 -12.20
C GLN A 6 2.46 5.11 -10.89
N PRO A 7 2.74 5.78 -9.75
CA PRO A 7 2.24 5.31 -8.48
C PRO A 7 0.72 5.22 -8.58
N LEU A 8 0.19 4.02 -8.37
CA LEU A 8 -1.24 3.78 -8.37
C LEU A 8 -1.77 4.40 -7.08
N ARG A 9 -2.52 5.50 -7.22
CA ARG A 9 -3.13 6.16 -6.07
C ARG A 9 -4.46 5.53 -5.71
N LEU A 10 -4.56 5.03 -4.49
CA LEU A 10 -5.76 4.42 -3.93
C LEU A 10 -6.31 5.25 -2.77
N VAL A 11 -7.63 5.27 -2.63
CA VAL A 11 -8.31 5.89 -1.49
C VAL A 11 -9.09 4.80 -0.77
N VAL A 12 -8.70 4.47 0.45
CA VAL A 12 -9.29 3.41 1.25
C VAL A 12 -9.73 4.01 2.58
N ASP A 13 -11.00 3.87 2.92
CA ASP A 13 -11.59 4.41 4.16
C ASP A 13 -11.33 5.93 4.37
N GLY A 14 -11.18 6.67 3.26
CA GLY A 14 -10.90 8.11 3.25
C GLY A 14 -9.41 8.48 3.30
N GLU A 15 -8.53 7.50 3.43
CA GLU A 15 -7.07 7.67 3.44
C GLU A 15 -6.47 7.40 2.06
N VAL A 16 -5.49 8.20 1.67
CA VAL A 16 -4.82 8.18 0.36
C VAL A 16 -3.49 7.45 0.48
N PHE A 17 -3.33 6.42 -0.35
CA PHE A 17 -2.11 5.62 -0.47
C PHE A 17 -1.58 5.68 -1.90
N ASP A 18 -0.26 5.81 -2.04
CA ASP A 18 0.44 5.62 -3.31
C ASP A 18 1.05 4.22 -3.33
N VAL A 19 0.63 3.40 -4.29
CA VAL A 19 1.12 2.03 -4.48
C VAL A 19 2.16 2.01 -5.58
N LYS A 20 3.33 1.44 -5.27
CA LYS A 20 4.45 1.28 -6.19
C LYS A 20 4.81 -0.18 -6.31
N THR A 21 4.94 -0.68 -7.53
CA THR A 21 5.52 -1.99 -7.80
C THR A 21 7.03 -1.93 -7.65
N ASP A 22 7.63 -3.03 -7.19
CA ASP A 22 9.08 -3.18 -7.18
C ASP A 22 9.52 -3.78 -8.53
N PRO A 23 10.29 -3.04 -9.36
CA PRO A 23 10.70 -3.53 -10.68
C PRO A 23 11.74 -4.65 -10.60
N ASP A 24 12.49 -4.75 -9.50
CA ASP A 24 13.48 -5.80 -9.24
C ASP A 24 12.83 -7.05 -8.66
N GLN A 25 11.67 -6.91 -8.00
CA GLN A 25 10.94 -7.99 -7.33
C GLN A 25 9.46 -8.07 -7.78
N PRO A 26 9.17 -8.80 -8.87
CA PRO A 26 7.80 -8.96 -9.34
C PRO A 26 6.92 -9.63 -8.28
N GLY A 27 5.79 -8.98 -7.98
CA GLY A 27 4.86 -9.37 -6.91
C GLY A 27 5.09 -8.67 -5.57
N VAL A 28 6.08 -7.77 -5.46
CA VAL A 28 6.26 -6.89 -4.31
C VAL A 28 5.66 -5.52 -4.60
N TYR A 29 4.89 -5.02 -3.64
CA TYR A 29 4.20 -3.75 -3.68
C TYR A 29 4.56 -2.94 -2.44
N HIS A 30 4.94 -1.68 -2.64
CA HIS A 30 5.18 -0.70 -1.60
C HIS A 30 3.99 0.25 -1.54
N TYR A 31 3.43 0.43 -0.35
CA TYR A 31 2.29 1.29 -0.07
C TYR A 31 2.78 2.45 0.78
N ASP A 32 2.73 3.66 0.23
CA ASP A 32 3.08 4.90 0.92
C ASP A 32 1.78 5.61 1.36
N TRP A 33 1.61 5.83 2.66
CA TRP A 33 0.47 6.57 3.19
C TRP A 33 0.71 8.08 3.08
N VAL A 34 -0.07 8.74 2.24
CA VAL A 34 0.14 10.15 1.87
C VAL A 34 -0.72 11.11 2.68
N SER A 35 -1.98 10.74 2.96
CA SER A 35 -2.90 11.56 3.76
C SER A 35 -2.71 11.40 5.26
N GLY A 36 -1.97 10.37 5.69
CA GLY A 36 -1.79 10.03 7.09
C GLY A 36 -1.12 11.16 7.86
N ARG A 37 -1.50 11.30 9.13
CA ARG A 37 -0.87 12.28 10.04
C ARG A 37 0.63 12.05 10.22
N HIS A 38 1.07 10.82 10.00
CA HIS A 38 2.46 10.39 10.03
C HIS A 38 2.80 9.72 8.69
N HIS A 39 4.03 9.92 8.21
CA HIS A 39 4.53 9.27 7.01
C HIS A 39 4.83 7.80 7.29
N TYR A 40 3.82 6.96 7.09
CA TYR A 40 3.95 5.52 7.19
C TYR A 40 3.95 4.89 5.80
N GLY A 41 4.62 3.76 5.69
CA GLY A 41 4.51 2.90 4.53
C GLY A 41 4.72 1.45 4.95
N PHE A 42 4.15 0.55 4.19
CA PHE A 42 4.36 -0.89 4.36
C PHE A 42 4.57 -1.53 2.99
N SER A 43 5.23 -2.68 2.97
CA SER A 43 5.35 -3.50 1.77
C SER A 43 4.54 -4.78 1.92
N SER A 44 3.91 -5.21 0.84
CA SER A 44 3.26 -6.51 0.74
C SER A 44 3.86 -7.28 -0.42
N SER A 45 4.01 -8.58 -0.25
CA SER A 45 4.48 -9.47 -1.30
C SER A 45 3.50 -10.60 -1.54
N ARG A 46 3.19 -10.84 -2.81
CA ARG A 46 2.44 -12.03 -3.23
C ARG A 46 3.37 -13.19 -3.47
N SER A 47 3.09 -14.31 -2.79
CA SER A 47 3.85 -15.56 -2.95
C SER A 47 3.66 -16.18 -4.34
N ASP A 48 2.49 -15.95 -4.94
CA ASP A 48 2.13 -16.37 -6.29
C ASP A 48 2.79 -15.52 -7.39
N ARG A 49 3.47 -14.42 -7.03
CA ARG A 49 4.09 -13.43 -7.95
C ARG A 49 3.14 -12.90 -9.04
N ALA A 50 1.84 -13.12 -8.90
CA ALA A 50 0.85 -12.60 -9.81
C ALA A 50 0.63 -11.12 -9.54
N GLU A 51 0.12 -10.42 -10.55
CA GLU A 51 -0.31 -9.04 -10.38
C GLU A 51 -1.45 -8.97 -9.35
N GLU A 52 -1.24 -8.17 -8.31
CA GLU A 52 -2.24 -7.88 -7.30
C GLU A 52 -3.40 -7.12 -7.94
N SER A 53 -4.62 -7.54 -7.62
CA SER A 53 -5.83 -6.86 -8.09
C SER A 53 -6.11 -5.64 -7.23
N MET A 54 -6.84 -4.64 -7.76
CA MET A 54 -7.27 -3.46 -7.01
C MET A 54 -7.89 -3.83 -5.65
N ALA A 55 -8.80 -4.80 -5.63
CA ALA A 55 -9.43 -5.28 -4.40
C ALA A 55 -8.43 -5.90 -3.39
N GLY A 56 -7.34 -6.51 -3.87
CA GLY A 56 -6.27 -7.03 -3.02
C GLY A 56 -5.42 -5.91 -2.41
N HIS A 57 -5.15 -4.85 -3.17
CA HIS A 57 -4.51 -3.65 -2.62
C HIS A 57 -5.38 -3.00 -1.54
N GLU A 58 -6.69 -2.86 -1.79
CA GLU A 58 -7.64 -2.29 -0.83
C GLU A 58 -7.72 -3.13 0.45
N ASP A 59 -7.74 -4.46 0.34
CA ASP A 59 -7.74 -5.37 1.49
C ASP A 59 -6.45 -5.27 2.31
N ALA A 60 -5.29 -5.25 1.65
CA ALA A 60 -3.99 -5.08 2.31
C ALA A 60 -3.91 -3.74 3.08
N ILE A 61 -4.35 -2.64 2.45
CA ILE A 61 -4.40 -1.32 3.09
C ILE A 61 -5.37 -1.32 4.26
N ARG A 62 -6.56 -1.91 4.11
CA ARG A 62 -7.54 -2.00 5.20
C ARG A 62 -7.00 -2.83 6.37
N SER A 63 -6.32 -3.93 6.10
CA SER A 63 -5.68 -4.75 7.13
C SER A 63 -4.54 -4.00 7.84
N PHE A 64 -3.82 -3.13 7.14
CA PHE A 64 -2.83 -2.24 7.73
C PHE A 64 -3.50 -1.20 8.63
N LEU A 65 -4.51 -0.48 8.13
CA LEU A 65 -5.27 0.52 8.90
C LEU A 65 -5.94 -0.08 10.13
N ALA A 66 -6.40 -1.33 10.08
CA ALA A 66 -6.98 -2.03 11.22
C ALA A 66 -5.98 -2.30 12.37
N GLN A 67 -4.68 -2.35 12.07
CA GLN A 67 -3.63 -2.45 13.10
C GLN A 67 -3.30 -1.09 13.71
N ILE A 68 -3.72 0.00 13.09
CA ILE A 68 -3.44 1.36 13.55
C ILE A 68 -4.51 1.77 14.55
N ASN A 69 -4.06 2.17 15.73
CA ASN A 69 -4.93 2.74 16.73
C ASN A 69 -5.42 4.12 16.26
N PRO A 70 -6.75 4.32 16.05
CA PRO A 70 -7.27 5.57 15.53
C PRO A 70 -7.11 6.75 16.50
N ALA A 71 -6.90 6.50 17.79
CA ALA A 71 -6.70 7.55 18.79
C ALA A 71 -5.25 8.07 18.80
N THR A 72 -4.28 7.21 18.53
CA THR A 72 -2.85 7.56 18.63
C THR A 72 -2.15 7.66 17.27
N GLY A 73 -2.65 6.96 16.24
CA GLY A 73 -2.05 6.85 14.92
C GLY A 73 -0.87 5.87 14.86
N TYR A 74 -0.67 5.03 15.88
CA TYR A 74 0.40 4.03 15.94
C TYR A 74 -0.12 2.62 15.74
N ILE A 75 0.73 1.75 15.19
CA ILE A 75 0.49 0.30 15.06
C ILE A 75 0.68 -0.33 16.46
N ASP A 76 -0.29 -1.11 16.93
CA ASP A 76 -0.24 -1.88 18.19
C ASP A 76 0.22 -3.32 17.97
#